data_AF-A0A371HHJ9-F1
#
_entry.id   AF-A0A371HHJ9-F1
#
_cell.length_a   1.000
_cell.length_b   1.000
_cell.length_c   1.000
_cell.angle_alpha   90.00
_cell.angle_beta   90.00
_cell.angle_gamma   90.00
#
_symmetry.space_group_name_H-M   'P 1'
#
loop_
_entity.id
_entity.type
_entity.pdbx_description
1 polymer ?
#
loop_
_entity_poly.entity_id
_entity_poly.type
_entity_poly.pdbx_seq_one_letter_code
_entity_poly.pdbx_strand_id
1 'polypeptide(L)' 'LKLIAGKLRSRWDGPFVITNIFPHGAVQLKEEQTNRTFQVNGHQVKPFHEGPTPIGENTEIISLVEPTPPNGTA' A
#
# COMPACT_ATOMS: atom_id res chain seq x y z
N LEU A 1 -27.07 21.21 -4.14
CA LEU A 1 -25.92 20.29 -3.98
C LEU A 1 -25.49 19.83 -5.37
N LYS A 2 -24.22 20.04 -5.74
CA LYS A 2 -23.69 19.67 -7.06
C LYS A 2 -22.85 18.40 -6.88
N LEU A 3 -23.42 17.25 -7.20
CA LEU A 3 -22.73 15.97 -7.10
C LEU A 3 -21.81 15.82 -8.31
N ILE A 4 -20.50 15.79 -8.07
CA ILE A 4 -19.53 15.47 -9.11
C ILE A 4 -19.63 13.95 -9.33
N ALA A 5 -20.20 13.54 -10.45
CA ALA A 5 -20.24 12.15 -10.88
C ALA A 5 -18.86 11.70 -11.39
N GLY A 6 -17.85 11.78 -10.52
CA GLY A 6 -16.52 11.23 -10.75
C GLY A 6 -16.41 9.86 -10.09
N LYS A 7 -15.63 8.95 -10.68
CA LYS A 7 -15.35 7.63 -10.10
C LYS A 7 -14.71 7.82 -8.72
N LEU A 8 -15.40 7.42 -7.65
CA LEU A 8 -14.80 7.35 -6.31
C LEU A 8 -13.63 6.36 -6.37
N ARG A 9 -12.43 6.86 -6.09
CA ARG A 9 -11.24 6.02 -5.90
C ARG A 9 -10.87 6.07 -4.43
N SER A 10 -10.82 4.92 -3.77
CA SER A 10 -10.27 4.83 -2.42
C SER A 10 -8.79 5.20 -2.46
N ARG A 11 -8.40 6.19 -1.67
CA ARG A 11 -7.01 6.56 -1.43
C ARG A 11 -6.63 6.04 -0.05
N TRP A 12 -5.47 5.41 0.06
CA TRP A 12 -4.92 4.99 1.33
C TRP A 12 -3.98 6.09 1.82
N ASP A 13 -4.21 6.55 3.04
CA ASP A 13 -3.26 7.40 3.76
C ASP A 13 -2.19 6.49 4.39
N GLY A 14 -1.02 7.04 4.73
CA GLY A 14 0.23 6.30 5.00
C GLY A 14 0.20 5.18 6.07
N PRO A 15 1.37 4.68 6.49
CA PRO A 15 1.44 3.67 7.53
C PRO A 15 1.01 4.24 8.89
N PHE A 16 0.19 3.48 9.62
CA PHE A 16 -0.26 3.81 10.97
C PHE A 16 -0.10 2.60 11.90
N VAL A 17 0.06 2.88 13.20
CA VAL A 17 0.13 1.84 14.23
C VAL A 17 -1.26 1.59 14.80
N ILE A 18 -1.70 0.33 14.83
CA ILE A 18 -2.94 -0.05 15.50
C ILE A 18 -2.68 -0.14 17.00
N THR A 19 -3.46 0.60 17.78
CA THR A 19 -3.34 0.61 19.26
C THR A 19 -4.45 -0.18 19.93
N ASN A 20 -5.64 -0.22 19.34
CA ASN A 20 -6.76 -0.97 19.88
C ASN A 20 -7.71 -1.44 18.77
N ILE A 21 -8.35 -2.59 18.97
CA ILE A 21 -9.41 -3.13 18.10
C ILE A 21 -10.64 -3.33 18.96
N PHE A 22 -11.73 -2.67 18.59
CA PHE A 22 -12.98 -2.74 19.32
C PHE A 22 -13.84 -3.92 18.84
N PRO A 23 -14.69 -4.52 19.70
CA PRO A 23 -15.54 -5.66 19.34
C PRO A 23 -16.45 -5.43 18.12
N HIS A 24 -16.78 -4.17 17.83
CA HIS A 24 -17.65 -3.78 16.72
C HIS A 24 -16.89 -3.45 15.43
N GLY A 25 -15.60 -3.79 15.35
CA GLY A 25 -14.79 -3.61 14.16
C GLY A 25 -14.24 -2.19 13.96
N ALA A 26 -14.46 -1.28 14.90
CA ALA A 26 -13.70 -0.03 14.94
C ALA A 26 -12.24 -0.31 15.34
N VAL A 27 -11.32 0.46 14.78
CA VAL A 27 -9.88 0.33 15.02
C VAL A 27 -9.33 1.69 15.42
N GLN A 28 -8.55 1.72 16.50
CA GLN A 28 -7.81 2.91 16.92
C GLN A 28 -6.43 2.90 16.26
N LEU A 29 -6.19 3.89 15.41
CA LEU A 29 -4.92 4.15 14.76
C LEU A 29 -4.17 5.26 15.49
N LYS A 30 -2.84 5.13 15.53
CA LYS A 30 -1.91 6.11 16.07
C LYS A 30 -0.87 6.45 15.00
N GLU A 31 -0.68 7.73 14.78
CA GLU A 31 0.42 8.26 14.00
C GLU A 31 1.69 8.30 14.86
N GLU A 32 2.79 7.76 14.36
CA GLU A 32 4.04 7.66 15.11
C GLU A 32 4.69 9.03 15.35
N GLN A 33 4.71 9.89 14.32
CA GLN A 33 5.40 11.18 14.37
C GLN A 33 4.73 12.17 15.33
N THR A 34 3.40 12.27 15.25
CA THR A 34 2.63 13.27 16.03
C THR A 34 2.04 12.69 17.30
N ASN A 35 2.11 11.36 17.49
CA ASN A 35 1.38 10.61 18.52
C ASN A 35 -0.14 10.81 18.48
N ARG A 36 -0.70 11.36 17.40
CA ARG A 36 -2.14 11.59 17.25
C ARG A 36 -2.87 10.27 17.08
N THR A 37 -3.98 10.11 17.78
CA THR A 37 -4.85 8.94 17.67
C THR A 37 -6.17 9.27 16.98
N PHE A 38 -6.70 8.33 16.21
CA PHE A 38 -8.00 8.45 15.56
C PHE A 38 -8.67 7.08 15.45
N GLN A 39 -10.00 7.07 15.44
CA GLN A 39 -10.79 5.84 15.31
C GLN A 39 -11.36 5.75 13.89
N VAL A 40 -11.15 4.62 13.23
CA VAL A 40 -11.67 4.33 11.89
C VAL A 40 -12.46 3.03 11.91
N ASN A 41 -13.27 2.82 10.87
CA ASN A 41 -13.88 1.52 10.64
C ASN A 41 -12.81 0.54 10.14
N GLY A 42 -12.83 -0.71 10.62
CA GLY A 42 -11.86 -1.73 10.21
C GLY A 42 -11.86 -2.01 8.70
N HIS A 43 -12.97 -1.80 8.01
CA HIS A 43 -13.05 -1.88 6.54
C HIS A 43 -12.21 -0.82 5.81
N GLN A 44 -11.81 0.25 6.50
CA GLN A 44 -10.97 1.33 5.97
C GLN A 44 -9.50 1.16 6.37
N VAL A 45 -9.11 -0.02 6.86
CA VAL A 45 -7.73 -0.36 7.23
C VAL A 45 -7.26 -1.51 6.36
N LYS A 46 -6.00 -1.46 5.94
CA LYS A 46 -5.33 -2.54 5.21
C LYS A 46 -3.94 -2.76 5.82
N PRO A 47 -3.46 -4.02 5.92
CA PRO A 47 -2.08 -4.28 6.31
C PRO A 47 -1.10 -3.52 5.42
N PHE A 48 -0.17 -2.81 6.05
CA PHE A 48 0.95 -2.20 5.35
C PHE A 48 2.04 -3.26 5.19
N HIS A 49 2.39 -3.57 3.95
CA HIS A 49 3.55 -4.40 3.64
C HIS A 49 4.70 -3.46 3.31
N GLU A 50 5.70 -3.42 4.18
CA GLU A 50 6.96 -2.78 3.85
C GLU A 50 7.53 -3.55 2.66
N GLY A 51 7.73 -2.87 1.52
CA GLY A 51 8.34 -3.47 0.35
C GLY A 51 9.75 -3.97 0.70
N PRO A 52 10.41 -4.77 -0.17
CA PRO A 52 11.79 -5.13 0.05
C PRO A 52 12.59 -3.85 0.27
N THR A 53 13.10 -3.66 1.49
CA THR A 53 14.10 -2.63 1.75
C THR A 53 15.18 -2.82 0.71
N PRO A 54 15.57 -1.80 -0.07
CA PRO A 54 16.81 -1.86 -0.82
C PRO A 54 17.92 -1.94 0.23
N ILE A 55 18.27 -3.18 0.59
CA ILE A 55 19.47 -3.48 1.35
C ILE A 55 20.59 -2.83 0.56
N GLY A 56 21.28 -1.89 1.20
CA GLY A 56 22.37 -1.17 0.59
C GLY A 56 23.33 -2.14 -0.09
N GLU A 57 23.65 -1.77 -1.34
CA GLU A 57 24.78 -2.25 -2.13
C GLU A 57 24.53 -3.63 -2.79
N ASN A 58 24.34 -3.60 -4.12
CA ASN A 58 24.19 -4.71 -5.07
C ASN A 58 22.79 -5.34 -5.28
N THR A 59 21.74 -4.53 -5.45
CA THR A 59 20.58 -5.00 -6.22
C THR A 59 20.86 -4.81 -7.71
N GLU A 60 21.52 -5.80 -8.33
CA GLU A 60 21.50 -5.93 -9.79
C GLU A 60 20.08 -6.25 -10.22
N ILE A 61 19.37 -5.22 -10.69
CA ILE A 61 18.09 -5.40 -11.39
C ILE A 61 18.45 -6.11 -12.70
N ILE A 62 18.39 -7.44 -12.70
CA ILE A 62 18.51 -8.22 -13.93
C ILE A 62 17.23 -7.98 -14.71
N SER A 63 17.29 -7.03 -15.65
CA SER A 63 16.24 -6.81 -16.63
C SER A 63 16.04 -8.10 -17.42
N LEU A 64 14.91 -8.78 -17.21
CA LEU A 64 14.54 -9.96 -18.00
C LEU A 64 14.18 -9.47 -19.41
N VAL A 65 15.17 -9.42 -20.30
CA VAL A 65 14.92 -9.24 -21.74
C VAL A 65 14.20 -10.49 -22.24
N GLU A 66 13.02 -10.29 -22.82
CA GLU A 66 12.26 -11.35 -23.47
C GLU A 66 13.09 -11.88 -24.66
N PRO A 67 13.35 -13.20 -24.75
CA PRO A 67 14.13 -13.73 -25.86
C PRO A 67 13.34 -13.59 -27.16
N THR A 68 13.90 -12.89 -28.13
CA THR A 68 13.36 -12.84 -29.49
C THR A 68 13.35 -14.24 -30.08
N PRO A 69 12.25 -14.68 -30.72
CA PRO A 69 12.23 -15.98 -31.40
C PRO A 69 13.32 -16.04 -32.47
N PRO A 70 14.00 -17.19 -32.66
CA PRO A 70 15.04 -17.32 -33.67
C PRO A 70 14.44 -17.04 -35.05
N ASN A 71 15.09 -16.13 -35.77
CA ASN A 71 14.80 -15.81 -37.16
C ASN A 71 14.89 -17.11 -37.98
N GLY A 72 13.73 -17.67 -38.33
CA GLY A 72 13.63 -18.87 -39.14
C GLY A 72 14.32 -18.63 -40.48
N THR A 73 15.48 -19.23 -40.66
CA THR A 73 16.14 -19.34 -41.96
C THR A 73 15.72 -20.68 -42.55
N ALA A 74 14.91 -20.63 -43.61
CA ALA A 74 14.81 -21.64 -44.65
C ALA A 74 14.39 -20.95 -45.95
#